data_AF-A0AAD8DT91-F1
#
_entry.id   AF-A0AAD8DT91-F1
#
_cell.length_a   1.000
_cell.length_b   1.000
_cell.length_c   1.000
_cell.angle_alpha   90.00
_cell.angle_beta   90.00
_cell.angle_gamma   90.00
#
_symmetry.space_group_name_H-M   'P 1'
#
loop_
_entity.id
_entity.type
_entity.pdbx_description
1 polymer ?
#
loop_
_entity_poly.entity_id
_entity_poly.type
_entity_poly.pdbx_seq_one_letter_code
_entity_poly.pdbx_strand_id
1 'polypeptide(L)'
;MDKWIEAPSPNYETNKDKLYPYSEMPFQKEYKLVKIPISVKNLIEHVSYFGFGRRIINNKTIGFADCYNVNYEYAIVYDGLDEGKKIPNRIPVIEESQFRFSTSNYIKDNSVLTVTVETYMRIVCTELAQDIARVVNSERGKVVLYGATDREVNLISDELKLKQLIYCPIYLLPDNLQLTYYEKNYRAFLSANELKRELYRKVNGADFEAAAILTGCLNNAYCGGALSEVVSKLLQNNVRHVMTYAYKLWNTCDKHVVREHFPPVFQHLFDGGCIAIINNQNDQATVIEQKTTKARGDRRNKLGWKISPILDDNKVLFRLYNIATEKYLQHASAAKDSEELRDKFCFEPLLTISGQVAFKIFYFDDDKPLQLPVDADCLQLQDVAVAGQDRVGSAQDGRSTWILTTADQVEEKSVEKDNPILSDEEEFANLYNYD
;
A
#
# COMPACT_ATOMS: atom_id res chain seq x y z
N MET A 1 -33.12 34.47 -8.41
CA MET A 1 -34.25 33.81 -7.73
C MET A 1 -35.38 33.53 -8.71
N ASP A 2 -35.95 34.55 -9.38
CA ASP A 2 -37.13 34.40 -10.26
C ASP A 2 -36.96 33.34 -11.36
N LYS A 3 -35.83 33.37 -12.08
CA LYS A 3 -35.50 32.34 -13.09
C LYS A 3 -35.51 30.91 -12.56
N TRP A 4 -35.12 30.71 -11.30
CA TRP A 4 -35.10 29.38 -10.69
C TRP A 4 -36.50 28.93 -10.26
N ILE A 5 -37.34 29.86 -9.79
CA ILE A 5 -38.72 29.55 -9.40
C ILE A 5 -39.49 29.05 -10.62
N GLU A 6 -39.31 29.71 -11.76
CA GLU A 6 -39.94 29.41 -13.05
C GLU A 6 -39.31 28.20 -13.78
N ALA A 7 -38.13 27.76 -13.37
CA ALA A 7 -37.42 26.67 -14.02
C ALA A 7 -38.21 25.34 -13.89
N PRO A 8 -38.28 24.54 -14.97
CA PRO A 8 -38.91 23.22 -14.94
C PRO A 8 -38.26 22.27 -13.93
N SER A 9 -38.99 21.22 -13.55
CA SER A 9 -38.49 20.15 -12.69
C SER A 9 -37.22 19.49 -13.25
N PRO A 10 -36.38 18.90 -12.38
CA PRO A 10 -35.20 18.18 -12.83
C PRO A 10 -35.51 17.04 -13.80
N ASN A 11 -34.54 16.71 -14.65
CA ASN A 11 -34.66 15.56 -15.55
C ASN A 11 -34.31 14.25 -14.82
N TYR A 12 -35.33 13.54 -14.35
CA TYR A 12 -35.20 12.23 -13.72
C TYR A 12 -35.33 11.04 -14.70
N GLU A 13 -35.42 11.30 -16.01
CA GLU A 13 -35.26 10.23 -17.00
C GLU A 13 -33.78 9.85 -17.18
N THR A 14 -32.89 10.84 -17.04
CA THR A 14 -31.43 10.68 -17.17
C THR A 14 -30.71 10.65 -15.82
N ASN A 15 -31.36 11.10 -14.74
CA ASN A 15 -30.85 11.12 -13.38
C ASN A 15 -31.74 10.30 -12.46
N LYS A 16 -31.17 9.72 -11.42
CA LYS A 16 -31.93 8.96 -10.43
C LYS A 16 -32.43 9.87 -9.33
N ASP A 17 -33.75 9.89 -9.12
CA ASP A 17 -34.35 10.65 -8.03
C ASP A 17 -33.92 10.06 -6.67
N LYS A 18 -33.42 10.93 -5.79
CA LYS A 18 -32.93 10.57 -4.45
C LYS A 18 -33.98 10.93 -3.42
N LEU A 19 -33.92 10.27 -2.27
CA LEU A 19 -34.92 10.42 -1.23
C LEU A 19 -35.09 11.85 -0.66
N TYR A 20 -34.05 12.70 -0.74
CA TYR A 20 -34.09 14.07 -0.20
C TYR A 20 -33.65 15.12 -1.25
N PRO A 21 -34.44 15.38 -2.30
CA PRO A 21 -34.09 16.33 -3.34
C PRO A 21 -34.55 17.75 -2.94
N TYR A 22 -33.62 18.66 -2.64
CA TYR A 22 -33.94 20.07 -2.32
C TYR A 22 -34.04 20.96 -3.58
N SER A 23 -34.22 20.33 -4.74
CA SER A 23 -34.30 20.97 -6.04
C SER A 23 -35.67 21.55 -6.33
N GLU A 24 -36.72 20.96 -5.77
CA GLU A 24 -38.11 21.34 -6.07
C GLU A 24 -38.72 22.21 -4.97
N MET A 25 -38.02 22.41 -3.86
CA MET A 25 -38.46 23.23 -2.74
C MET A 25 -37.66 24.53 -2.66
N PRO A 26 -38.31 25.70 -2.44
CA PRO A 26 -37.59 26.94 -2.18
C PRO A 26 -36.82 26.84 -0.85
N PHE A 27 -35.63 27.43 -0.80
CA PHE A 27 -34.88 27.60 0.46
C PHE A 27 -35.62 28.62 1.34
N GLN A 28 -36.57 28.13 2.13
CA GLN A 28 -37.18 28.91 3.21
C GLN A 28 -36.43 28.54 4.48
N LYS A 29 -35.90 29.54 5.19
CA LYS A 29 -35.07 29.41 6.43
C LYS A 29 -35.72 28.54 7.54
N GLU A 30 -36.97 28.12 7.37
CA GLU A 30 -37.78 27.36 8.32
C GLU A 30 -37.67 25.83 8.18
N TYR A 31 -37.04 25.31 7.12
CA TYR A 31 -36.76 23.88 7.07
C TYR A 31 -35.64 23.52 8.05
N LYS A 32 -36.00 22.97 9.21
CA LYS A 32 -35.08 22.17 10.04
C LYS A 32 -34.75 20.89 9.27
N LEU A 33 -33.79 20.99 8.36
CA LEU A 33 -33.42 19.86 7.52
C LEU A 33 -32.74 18.80 8.36
N VAL A 34 -33.32 17.60 8.33
CA VAL A 34 -32.68 16.41 8.89
C VAL A 34 -31.44 16.16 8.04
N LYS A 35 -30.26 16.30 8.66
CA LYS A 35 -29.00 16.03 7.97
C LYS A 35 -28.99 14.60 7.42
N ILE A 36 -28.68 14.45 6.14
CA ILE A 36 -28.48 13.16 5.50
C ILE A 36 -27.08 12.62 5.81
N PRO A 37 -26.93 11.29 5.94
CA PRO A 37 -27.98 10.29 5.99
C PRO A 37 -28.72 10.31 7.35
N ILE A 38 -30.03 9.99 7.36
CA ILE A 38 -30.83 10.00 8.60
C ILE A 38 -30.25 9.05 9.66
N SER A 39 -29.93 7.82 9.26
CA SER A 39 -29.25 6.85 10.13
C SER A 39 -27.75 7.11 10.17
N VAL A 40 -27.16 7.11 11.37
CA VAL A 40 -25.70 7.18 11.57
C VAL A 40 -24.96 5.93 11.06
N LYS A 41 -25.67 4.83 10.83
CA LYS A 41 -25.09 3.58 10.26
C LYS A 41 -25.05 3.59 8.74
N ASN A 42 -25.74 4.54 8.10
CA ASN A 42 -25.78 4.65 6.65
C ASN A 42 -24.69 5.63 6.19
N LEU A 43 -24.21 5.43 4.96
CA LEU A 43 -23.33 6.36 4.28
C LEU A 43 -24.00 6.83 2.99
N ILE A 44 -23.66 8.04 2.57
CA ILE A 44 -24.03 8.57 1.26
C ILE A 44 -22.99 8.09 0.26
N GLU A 45 -23.43 7.40 -0.79
CA GLU A 45 -22.53 6.84 -1.80
C GLU A 45 -21.76 7.94 -2.55
N HIS A 46 -22.46 8.99 -2.99
CA HIS A 46 -21.87 10.00 -3.87
C HIS A 46 -22.48 11.39 -3.68
N VAL A 47 -21.62 12.38 -3.42
CA VAL A 47 -21.93 13.81 -3.46
C VAL A 47 -21.02 14.48 -4.50
N SER A 48 -21.61 15.23 -5.45
CA SER A 48 -20.87 16.00 -6.46
C SER A 48 -20.96 17.50 -6.16
N TYR A 49 -19.84 18.12 -5.85
CA TYR A 49 -19.73 19.56 -5.66
C TYR A 49 -19.65 20.27 -7.01
N PHE A 50 -20.46 21.32 -7.14
CA PHE A 50 -20.74 22.04 -8.37
C PHE A 50 -21.39 21.18 -9.47
N GLY A 51 -21.97 20.04 -9.10
CA GLY A 51 -22.64 19.15 -10.02
C GLY A 51 -23.97 19.72 -10.54
N PHE A 52 -24.34 19.30 -11.75
CA PHE A 52 -25.59 19.64 -12.43
C PHE A 52 -26.42 18.38 -12.78
N GLY A 53 -26.07 17.23 -12.21
CA GLY A 53 -26.53 15.92 -12.71
C GLY A 53 -25.74 15.46 -13.94
N ARG A 54 -26.10 14.27 -14.45
CA ARG A 54 -25.51 13.72 -15.68
C ARG A 54 -26.00 14.50 -16.89
N ARG A 55 -25.06 14.96 -17.71
CA ARG A 55 -25.32 15.62 -19.00
C ARG A 55 -24.39 15.06 -20.08
N ILE A 56 -24.80 15.24 -21.33
CA ILE A 56 -23.98 14.92 -22.50
C ILE A 56 -23.80 16.21 -23.30
N ILE A 57 -22.56 16.62 -23.49
CA ILE A 57 -22.18 17.82 -24.24
C ILE A 57 -21.18 17.40 -25.30
N ASN A 58 -21.46 17.64 -26.58
CA ASN A 58 -20.59 17.26 -27.70
C ASN A 58 -20.14 15.79 -27.65
N ASN A 59 -21.08 14.87 -27.38
CA ASN A 59 -20.83 13.43 -27.17
C ASN A 59 -19.90 13.09 -26.00
N LYS A 60 -19.59 14.05 -25.12
CA LYS A 60 -18.83 13.82 -23.89
C LYS A 60 -19.76 13.81 -22.67
N THR A 61 -19.56 12.84 -21.78
CA THR A 61 -20.29 12.72 -20.51
C THR A 61 -19.65 13.65 -19.46
N ILE A 62 -20.51 14.41 -18.78
CA ILE A 62 -20.18 15.25 -17.62
C ILE A 62 -21.18 14.99 -16.50
N GLY A 63 -20.74 15.13 -15.25
CA GLY A 63 -21.56 14.89 -14.07
C GLY A 63 -22.06 13.44 -13.92
N PHE A 64 -22.91 13.21 -12.93
CA PHE A 64 -23.30 11.86 -12.50
C PHE A 64 -24.80 11.74 -12.29
N ALA A 65 -25.35 10.57 -12.64
CA ALA A 65 -26.79 10.34 -12.61
C ALA A 65 -27.30 9.96 -11.21
N ASP A 66 -26.50 9.25 -10.41
CA ASP A 66 -26.91 8.68 -9.13
C ASP A 66 -26.19 9.34 -7.93
N CYS A 67 -26.19 10.68 -7.85
CA CYS A 67 -25.56 11.44 -6.78
C CYS A 67 -26.47 12.57 -6.23
N TYR A 68 -26.07 13.13 -5.09
CA TYR A 68 -26.54 14.45 -4.65
C TYR A 68 -25.64 15.54 -5.24
N ASN A 69 -26.21 16.63 -5.74
CA ASN A 69 -25.47 17.71 -6.39
C ASN A 69 -25.40 18.95 -5.49
N VAL A 70 -24.23 19.29 -4.95
CA VAL A 70 -24.07 20.53 -4.17
C VAL A 70 -23.90 21.69 -5.14
N ASN A 71 -24.78 22.68 -5.06
CA ASN A 71 -24.73 23.86 -5.92
C ASN A 71 -25.42 25.06 -5.26
N TYR A 72 -25.28 26.25 -5.84
CA TYR A 72 -25.94 27.44 -5.31
C TYR A 72 -27.46 27.30 -5.29
N GLU A 73 -28.10 27.89 -4.28
CA GLU A 73 -29.54 27.74 -3.97
C GLU A 73 -30.49 28.13 -5.11
N TYR A 74 -30.06 28.95 -6.06
CA TYR A 74 -30.83 29.34 -7.24
C TYR A 74 -30.17 28.92 -8.56
N ALA A 75 -29.13 28.06 -8.51
CA ALA A 75 -28.52 27.52 -9.71
C ALA A 75 -29.52 26.61 -10.46
N ILE A 76 -29.53 26.78 -11.78
CA ILE A 76 -30.22 25.93 -12.75
C ILE A 76 -29.16 25.30 -13.67
N VAL A 77 -29.53 24.24 -14.35
CA VAL A 77 -28.67 23.62 -15.36
C VAL A 77 -28.35 24.66 -16.45
N TYR A 78 -27.07 24.88 -16.73
CA TYR A 78 -26.62 25.99 -17.56
C TYR A 78 -26.26 25.59 -19.00
N ASP A 79 -26.23 24.29 -19.32
CA ASP A 79 -25.95 23.79 -20.67
C ASP A 79 -26.58 22.41 -20.92
N GLY A 80 -26.48 21.95 -22.18
CA GLY A 80 -26.92 20.63 -22.60
C GLY A 80 -28.44 20.52 -22.78
N LEU A 81 -28.94 19.29 -22.95
CA LEU A 81 -30.37 19.04 -23.20
C LEU A 81 -31.30 19.45 -22.04
N ASP A 82 -30.74 19.60 -20.84
CA ASP A 82 -31.47 19.98 -19.63
C ASP A 82 -31.26 21.45 -19.25
N GLU A 83 -30.65 22.26 -20.12
CA GLU A 83 -30.46 23.69 -19.91
C GLU A 83 -31.77 24.38 -19.49
N GLY A 84 -31.69 25.22 -18.46
CA GLY A 84 -32.83 25.94 -17.90
C GLY A 84 -33.63 25.17 -16.85
N LYS A 85 -33.42 23.85 -16.69
CA LYS A 85 -34.12 23.05 -15.66
C LYS A 85 -33.46 23.17 -14.29
N LYS A 86 -34.22 22.84 -13.24
CA LYS A 86 -33.69 22.67 -11.87
C LYS A 86 -32.67 21.51 -11.83
N ILE A 87 -31.63 21.65 -11.02
CA ILE A 87 -30.58 20.64 -10.85
C ILE A 87 -31.16 19.43 -10.11
N PRO A 88 -30.98 18.17 -10.54
CA PRO A 88 -31.50 17.00 -9.81
C PRO A 88 -30.79 16.79 -8.46
N ASN A 89 -31.54 16.35 -7.44
CA ASN A 89 -31.02 16.02 -6.10
C ASN A 89 -30.10 17.09 -5.48
N ARG A 90 -30.45 18.36 -5.65
CA ARG A 90 -29.58 19.47 -5.27
C ARG A 90 -29.48 19.56 -3.75
N ILE A 91 -28.28 19.85 -3.26
CA ILE A 91 -28.00 20.34 -1.90
C ILE A 91 -27.66 21.83 -2.03
N PRO A 92 -28.55 22.75 -1.63
CA PRO A 92 -28.38 24.17 -1.87
C PRO A 92 -27.38 24.77 -0.88
N VAL A 93 -26.38 25.48 -1.41
CA VAL A 93 -25.51 26.36 -0.63
C VAL A 93 -25.83 27.82 -0.93
N ILE A 94 -25.71 28.66 0.09
CA ILE A 94 -26.06 30.08 0.02
C ILE A 94 -24.94 30.83 -0.71
N GLU A 95 -25.30 31.69 -1.66
CA GLU A 95 -24.35 32.47 -2.48
C GLU A 95 -23.95 33.81 -1.82
N GLU A 96 -24.50 34.13 -0.63
CA GLU A 96 -24.41 35.42 0.07
C GLU A 96 -22.98 35.95 0.29
N SER A 97 -21.94 35.11 0.22
CA SER A 97 -20.57 35.57 -0.05
C SER A 97 -19.74 34.47 -0.70
N GLN A 98 -18.83 34.85 -1.60
CA GLN A 98 -17.88 33.93 -2.25
C GLN A 98 -16.97 33.17 -1.26
N PHE A 99 -17.07 33.47 0.04
CA PHE A 99 -16.25 32.95 1.13
C PHE A 99 -17.05 32.10 2.14
N ARG A 100 -18.33 31.79 1.87
CA ARG A 100 -19.12 30.93 2.76
C ARG A 100 -19.70 29.77 1.97
N PHE A 101 -18.95 28.67 1.92
CA PHE A 101 -19.40 27.41 1.34
C PHE A 101 -19.57 26.37 2.45
N SER A 102 -20.81 25.98 2.77
CA SER A 102 -21.04 24.93 3.77
C SER A 102 -22.30 24.12 3.50
N THR A 103 -22.15 22.80 3.52
CA THR A 103 -23.25 21.83 3.46
C THR A 103 -23.66 21.34 4.85
N SER A 104 -23.15 21.95 5.93
CA SER A 104 -23.30 21.45 7.31
C SER A 104 -24.74 21.35 7.79
N ASN A 105 -25.67 22.11 7.23
CA ASN A 105 -27.11 22.01 7.50
C ASN A 105 -27.78 20.81 6.83
N TYR A 106 -27.14 20.20 5.84
CA TYR A 106 -27.71 19.16 4.99
C TYR A 106 -27.00 17.82 5.12
N ILE A 107 -25.67 17.82 5.26
CA ILE A 107 -24.85 16.61 5.20
C ILE A 107 -24.13 16.42 6.53
N LYS A 108 -24.29 15.24 7.12
CA LYS A 108 -23.56 14.85 8.34
C LYS A 108 -22.07 14.71 8.05
N ASP A 109 -21.26 15.04 9.05
CA ASP A 109 -19.81 14.86 8.99
C ASP A 109 -19.48 13.37 8.79
N ASN A 110 -18.38 13.12 8.11
CA ASN A 110 -17.81 11.78 7.93
C ASN A 110 -18.74 10.74 7.29
N SER A 111 -19.73 11.17 6.51
CA SER A 111 -20.83 10.32 6.04
C SER A 111 -20.82 10.02 4.55
N VAL A 112 -19.88 10.58 3.77
CA VAL A 112 -19.86 10.44 2.31
C VAL A 112 -18.72 9.54 1.83
N LEU A 113 -19.02 8.51 1.03
CA LEU A 113 -18.02 7.59 0.48
C LEU A 113 -17.26 8.17 -0.71
N THR A 114 -17.96 8.83 -1.64
CA THR A 114 -17.34 9.45 -2.81
C THR A 114 -17.74 10.91 -2.90
N VAL A 115 -16.74 11.79 -2.84
CA VAL A 115 -16.91 13.21 -3.16
C VAL A 115 -16.28 13.47 -4.51
N THR A 116 -17.02 14.06 -5.43
CA THR A 116 -16.46 14.59 -6.69
C THR A 116 -16.56 16.09 -6.71
N VAL A 117 -15.59 16.76 -7.34
CA VAL A 117 -15.57 18.22 -7.44
C VAL A 117 -15.22 18.58 -8.88
N GLU A 118 -16.13 19.29 -9.55
CA GLU A 118 -15.89 19.87 -10.86
C GLU A 118 -15.43 21.32 -10.65
N THR A 119 -14.12 21.61 -10.76
CA THR A 119 -13.56 22.93 -10.39
C THR A 119 -13.56 23.92 -11.55
N TYR A 120 -13.81 23.48 -12.78
CA TYR A 120 -13.74 24.33 -13.97
C TYR A 120 -14.67 25.54 -13.84
N MET A 121 -14.09 26.75 -13.85
CA MET A 121 -14.78 28.05 -13.69
C MET A 121 -15.46 28.28 -12.33
N ARG A 122 -15.04 27.56 -11.28
CA ARG A 122 -15.56 27.73 -9.91
C ARG A 122 -14.46 28.23 -8.98
N ILE A 123 -14.84 29.03 -7.99
CA ILE A 123 -13.90 29.51 -6.98
C ILE A 123 -13.72 28.39 -5.95
N VAL A 124 -12.52 27.80 -5.91
CA VAL A 124 -12.12 26.90 -4.82
C VAL A 124 -11.51 27.73 -3.70
N CYS A 125 -12.19 27.79 -2.57
CA CYS A 125 -11.76 28.49 -1.35
C CYS A 125 -11.49 27.50 -0.20
N THR A 126 -10.90 28.02 0.88
CA THR A 126 -10.57 27.22 2.08
C THR A 126 -11.82 26.62 2.72
N GLU A 127 -12.92 27.37 2.77
CA GLU A 127 -14.18 26.90 3.35
C GLU A 127 -14.77 25.73 2.56
N LEU A 128 -14.65 25.74 1.23
CA LEU A 128 -15.03 24.61 0.40
C LEU A 128 -14.16 23.38 0.69
N ALA A 129 -12.83 23.56 0.77
CA ALA A 129 -11.91 22.48 1.09
C ALA A 129 -12.22 21.86 2.46
N GLN A 130 -12.50 22.69 3.46
CA GLN A 130 -12.92 22.27 4.80
C GLN A 130 -14.26 21.53 4.77
N ASP A 131 -15.23 21.99 3.97
CA ASP A 131 -16.53 21.32 3.85
C ASP A 131 -16.39 19.93 3.20
N ILE A 132 -15.59 19.82 2.12
CA ILE A 132 -15.26 18.55 1.47
C ILE A 132 -14.60 17.59 2.47
N ALA A 133 -13.58 18.06 3.19
CA ALA A 133 -12.89 17.27 4.21
C ALA A 133 -13.83 16.86 5.35
N ARG A 134 -14.74 17.74 5.77
CA ARG A 134 -15.73 17.44 6.82
C ARG A 134 -16.66 16.31 6.40
N VAL A 135 -17.23 16.33 5.18
CA VAL A 135 -18.26 15.36 4.77
C VAL A 135 -17.70 14.00 4.35
N VAL A 136 -16.52 13.96 3.71
CA VAL A 136 -15.93 12.69 3.23
C VAL A 136 -15.64 11.76 4.40
N ASN A 137 -15.85 10.46 4.23
CA ASN A 137 -15.57 9.47 5.27
C ASN A 137 -14.05 9.24 5.41
N SER A 138 -13.50 9.34 6.61
CA SER A 138 -12.06 9.20 6.88
C SER A 138 -11.54 7.77 6.68
N GLU A 139 -12.39 6.76 6.81
CA GLU A 139 -11.96 5.36 6.80
C GLU A 139 -12.12 4.69 5.44
N ARG A 140 -13.07 5.15 4.63
CA ARG A 140 -13.48 4.51 3.36
C ARG A 140 -13.71 5.51 2.24
N GLY A 141 -13.62 6.80 2.56
CA GLY A 141 -13.94 7.85 1.62
C GLY A 141 -12.85 8.07 0.58
N LYS A 142 -13.28 8.68 -0.52
CA LYS A 142 -12.41 9.19 -1.58
C LYS A 142 -12.91 10.54 -2.07
N VAL A 143 -11.98 11.36 -2.56
CA VAL A 143 -12.28 12.63 -3.24
C VAL A 143 -11.67 12.59 -4.64
N VAL A 144 -12.42 12.97 -5.66
CA VAL A 144 -11.92 13.10 -7.03
C VAL A 144 -12.18 14.52 -7.54
N LEU A 145 -11.10 15.20 -7.92
CA LEU A 145 -11.14 16.54 -8.51
C LEU A 145 -11.01 16.42 -10.02
N TYR A 146 -11.91 17.06 -10.76
CA TYR A 146 -11.89 17.11 -12.22
C TYR A 146 -11.56 18.52 -12.71
N GLY A 147 -10.56 18.61 -13.61
CA GLY A 147 -10.18 19.89 -14.21
C GLY A 147 -9.49 20.88 -13.25
N ALA A 148 -9.02 20.41 -12.09
CA ALA A 148 -8.40 21.25 -11.07
C ALA A 148 -6.97 21.67 -11.43
N THR A 149 -6.65 22.94 -11.17
CA THR A 149 -5.30 23.48 -11.22
C THR A 149 -4.49 23.03 -10.00
N ASP A 150 -3.17 23.05 -10.09
CA ASP A 150 -2.30 22.62 -8.98
C ASP A 150 -2.54 23.44 -7.69
N ARG A 151 -2.90 24.72 -7.83
CA ARG A 151 -3.26 25.58 -6.69
C ARG A 151 -4.49 25.05 -5.95
N GLU A 152 -5.53 24.67 -6.69
CA GLU A 152 -6.78 24.14 -6.12
C GLU A 152 -6.57 22.76 -5.51
N VAL A 153 -5.78 21.92 -6.19
CA VAL A 153 -5.38 20.60 -5.71
C VAL A 153 -4.64 20.72 -4.38
N ASN A 154 -3.69 21.65 -4.26
CA ASN A 154 -2.94 21.87 -3.02
C ASN A 154 -3.85 22.35 -1.89
N LEU A 155 -4.71 23.33 -2.15
CA LEU A 155 -5.65 23.85 -1.16
C LEU A 155 -6.58 22.76 -0.59
N ILE A 156 -7.14 21.92 -1.46
CA ILE A 156 -7.98 20.79 -1.02
C ILE A 156 -7.13 19.71 -0.34
N SER A 157 -5.93 19.45 -0.86
CA SER A 157 -5.02 18.44 -0.32
C SER A 157 -4.63 18.73 1.13
N ASP A 158 -4.42 20.00 1.50
CA ASP A 158 -3.97 20.37 2.84
C ASP A 158 -5.04 20.03 3.90
N GLU A 159 -6.31 20.29 3.60
CA GLU A 159 -7.43 19.90 4.48
C GLU A 159 -7.67 18.38 4.48
N LEU A 160 -7.52 17.72 3.32
CA LEU A 160 -7.71 16.27 3.22
C LEU A 160 -6.64 15.44 3.94
N LYS A 161 -5.39 15.90 3.96
CA LYS A 161 -4.29 15.23 4.67
C LYS A 161 -4.53 15.17 6.18
N LEU A 162 -5.15 16.19 6.78
CA LEU A 162 -5.55 16.18 8.18
C LEU A 162 -6.54 15.05 8.51
N LYS A 163 -7.28 14.59 7.50
CA LYS A 163 -8.20 13.45 7.59
C LYS A 163 -7.62 12.14 7.04
N GLN A 164 -6.32 12.12 6.75
CA GLN A 164 -5.60 10.99 6.16
C GLN A 164 -6.14 10.56 4.79
N LEU A 165 -6.70 11.50 4.02
CA LEU A 165 -6.96 11.30 2.60
C LEU A 165 -5.77 11.84 1.80
N ILE A 166 -5.05 10.93 1.16
CA ILE A 166 -3.78 11.23 0.49
C ILE A 166 -3.96 11.13 -1.02
N TYR A 167 -3.30 12.04 -1.74
CA TYR A 167 -3.26 12.02 -3.19
C TYR A 167 -2.65 10.71 -3.71
N CYS A 168 -3.34 10.08 -4.66
CA CYS A 168 -2.91 8.85 -5.31
C CYS A 168 -2.78 9.08 -6.82
N PRO A 169 -1.56 9.25 -7.35
CA PRO A 169 -1.32 9.61 -8.75
C PRO A 169 -1.64 8.48 -9.74
N ILE A 170 -1.67 7.23 -9.26
CA ILE A 170 -1.90 6.04 -10.10
C ILE A 170 -3.30 5.45 -9.91
N TYR A 171 -4.21 6.18 -9.24
CA TYR A 171 -5.56 5.66 -9.04
C TYR A 171 -6.31 5.60 -10.37
N LEU A 172 -6.75 4.40 -10.73
CA LEU A 172 -7.63 4.18 -11.87
C LEU A 172 -9.07 4.40 -11.43
N LEU A 173 -9.75 5.35 -12.06
CA LEU A 173 -11.16 5.60 -11.77
C LEU A 173 -12.01 4.42 -12.24
N PRO A 174 -12.92 3.90 -11.39
CA PRO A 174 -13.92 2.94 -11.84
C PRO A 174 -14.86 3.58 -12.88
N ASP A 175 -15.47 2.78 -13.74
CA ASP A 175 -16.28 3.25 -14.89
C ASP A 175 -17.37 4.24 -14.49
N ASN A 176 -17.97 4.07 -13.31
CA ASN A 176 -19.01 4.98 -12.80
C ASN A 176 -18.49 6.37 -12.40
N LEU A 177 -17.17 6.55 -12.31
CA LEU A 177 -16.51 7.83 -12.06
C LEU A 177 -15.81 8.38 -13.32
N GLN A 178 -15.72 7.64 -14.41
CA GLN A 178 -15.06 8.14 -15.61
C GLN A 178 -15.94 9.15 -16.36
N LEU A 179 -15.46 10.40 -16.44
CA LEU A 179 -16.10 11.48 -17.20
C LEU A 179 -15.29 11.75 -18.47
N THR A 180 -15.86 11.45 -19.64
CA THR A 180 -15.15 11.62 -20.91
C THR A 180 -14.87 13.08 -21.25
N TYR A 181 -15.55 14.04 -20.61
CA TYR A 181 -15.24 15.46 -20.73
C TYR A 181 -13.84 15.82 -20.22
N TYR A 182 -13.43 15.23 -19.10
CA TYR A 182 -12.16 15.51 -18.43
C TYR A 182 -11.04 14.54 -18.82
N GLU A 183 -11.37 13.45 -19.52
CA GLU A 183 -10.42 12.42 -19.96
C GLU A 183 -9.54 11.93 -18.79
N LYS A 184 -8.23 12.21 -18.82
CA LYS A 184 -7.27 11.86 -17.76
C LYS A 184 -6.94 13.04 -16.83
N ASN A 185 -7.60 14.19 -16.99
CA ASN A 185 -7.38 15.35 -16.14
C ASN A 185 -8.21 15.28 -14.85
N TYR A 186 -7.77 14.40 -13.96
CA TYR A 186 -8.31 14.29 -12.60
C TYR A 186 -7.20 14.15 -11.56
N ARG A 187 -7.55 14.37 -10.29
CA ARG A 187 -6.72 14.07 -9.13
C ARG A 187 -7.57 13.32 -8.11
N ALA A 188 -7.09 12.16 -7.66
CA ALA A 188 -7.81 11.33 -6.71
C ALA A 188 -7.11 11.32 -5.36
N PHE A 189 -7.88 11.46 -4.29
CA PHE A 189 -7.45 11.36 -2.91
C PHE A 189 -8.18 10.20 -2.27
N LEU A 190 -7.43 9.32 -1.63
CA LEU A 190 -7.93 8.08 -1.05
C LEU A 190 -7.62 8.08 0.44
N SER A 191 -8.55 7.59 1.26
CA SER A 191 -8.22 7.33 2.67
C SER A 191 -7.04 6.38 2.81
N ALA A 192 -6.28 6.50 3.90
CA ALA A 192 -5.16 5.62 4.21
C ALA A 192 -5.56 4.12 4.14
N ASN A 193 -6.78 3.77 4.56
CA ASN A 193 -7.29 2.40 4.45
C ASN A 193 -7.49 1.93 3.00
N GLU A 194 -8.01 2.78 2.11
CA GLU A 194 -8.09 2.45 0.68
C GLU A 194 -6.68 2.24 0.10
N LEU A 195 -5.73 3.12 0.43
CA LEU A 195 -4.33 3.01 -0.02
C LEU A 195 -3.66 1.74 0.50
N LYS A 196 -3.85 1.36 1.77
CA LYS A 196 -3.35 0.10 2.32
C LYS A 196 -3.87 -1.11 1.53
N ARG A 197 -5.15 -1.09 1.14
CA ARG A 197 -5.74 -2.18 0.34
C ARG A 197 -5.19 -2.21 -1.07
N GLU A 198 -5.02 -1.07 -1.71
CA GLU A 198 -4.40 -0.98 -3.04
C GLU A 198 -2.94 -1.44 -3.00
N LEU A 199 -2.14 -0.99 -2.01
CA LEU A 199 -0.75 -1.44 -1.87
C LEU A 199 -0.67 -2.96 -1.68
N TYR A 200 -1.51 -3.52 -0.81
CA TYR A 200 -1.60 -4.96 -0.63
C TYR A 200 -1.91 -5.69 -1.94
N ARG A 201 -2.88 -5.20 -2.73
CA ARG A 201 -3.26 -5.78 -4.03
C ARG A 201 -2.12 -5.70 -5.05
N LYS A 202 -1.42 -4.57 -5.12
CA LYS A 202 -0.30 -4.36 -6.04
C LYS A 202 0.90 -5.24 -5.71
N VAL A 203 1.27 -5.34 -4.43
CA VAL A 203 2.31 -6.28 -4.00
C VAL A 203 1.89 -7.73 -4.28
N ASN A 204 0.67 -8.12 -3.93
CA ASN A 204 0.18 -9.48 -4.17
C ASN A 204 0.09 -9.82 -5.67
N GLY A 205 -0.20 -8.84 -6.53
CA GLY A 205 -0.22 -8.98 -7.99
C GLY A 205 1.14 -8.79 -8.67
N ALA A 206 2.24 -8.66 -7.91
CA ALA A 206 3.59 -8.41 -8.42
C ALA A 206 3.76 -7.12 -9.26
N ASP A 207 2.85 -6.16 -9.10
CA ASP A 207 2.94 -4.82 -9.70
C ASP A 207 3.76 -3.90 -8.75
N PHE A 208 5.07 -4.13 -8.74
CA PHE A 208 5.97 -3.49 -7.78
C PHE A 208 6.24 -2.02 -8.08
N GLU A 209 6.07 -1.58 -9.32
CA GLU A 209 6.18 -0.16 -9.69
C GLU A 209 5.01 0.64 -9.09
N ALA A 210 3.78 0.15 -9.25
CA ALA A 210 2.62 0.74 -8.58
C ALA A 210 2.74 0.66 -7.05
N ALA A 211 3.26 -0.46 -6.53
CA ALA A 211 3.49 -0.63 -5.10
C ALA A 211 4.48 0.41 -4.54
N ALA A 212 5.58 0.68 -5.24
CA ALA A 212 6.56 1.70 -4.82
C ALA A 212 5.92 3.10 -4.76
N ILE A 213 5.10 3.47 -5.75
CA ILE A 213 4.38 4.75 -5.74
C ILE A 213 3.42 4.84 -4.54
N LEU A 214 2.64 3.78 -4.27
CA LEU A 214 1.73 3.72 -3.12
C LEU A 214 2.47 3.71 -1.77
N THR A 215 3.69 3.18 -1.75
CA THR A 215 4.58 3.24 -0.59
C THR A 215 4.94 4.68 -0.28
N GLY A 216 5.36 5.43 -1.30
CA GLY A 216 5.62 6.86 -1.17
C GLY A 216 4.40 7.66 -0.71
N CYS A 217 3.19 7.30 -1.20
CA CYS A 217 1.95 7.90 -0.72
C CYS A 217 1.72 7.65 0.78
N LEU A 218 2.00 6.44 1.29
CA LEU A 218 1.78 6.08 2.69
C LEU A 218 2.95 6.44 3.61
N ASN A 219 4.14 6.71 3.07
CA ASN A 219 5.33 7.06 3.84
C ASN A 219 5.34 8.56 4.20
N ASN A 220 4.41 8.97 5.06
CA ASN A 220 4.30 10.35 5.51
C ASN A 220 3.80 10.43 6.96
N ALA A 221 3.99 11.58 7.59
CA ALA A 221 3.65 11.81 9.00
C ALA A 221 2.17 11.59 9.36
N TYR A 222 1.25 11.67 8.40
CA TYR A 222 -0.19 11.50 8.62
C TYR A 222 -0.63 10.02 8.58
N CYS A 223 0.18 9.15 7.99
CA CYS A 223 -0.14 7.73 7.78
C CYS A 223 0.69 6.81 8.70
N GLY A 224 0.91 7.24 9.95
CA GLY A 224 1.74 6.52 10.92
C GLY A 224 1.34 5.04 11.07
N GLY A 225 2.30 4.14 10.93
CA GLY A 225 2.10 2.70 11.05
C GLY A 225 1.39 2.02 9.87
N ALA A 226 0.88 2.76 8.88
CA ALA A 226 0.09 2.19 7.78
C ALA A 226 0.89 1.18 6.93
N LEU A 227 2.17 1.46 6.69
CA LEU A 227 3.06 0.56 5.96
C LEU A 227 3.33 -0.72 6.76
N SER A 228 3.60 -0.60 8.06
CA SER A 228 3.81 -1.74 8.96
C SER A 228 2.58 -2.65 9.03
N GLU A 229 1.36 -2.09 8.99
CA GLU A 229 0.12 -2.86 8.90
C GLU A 229 0.03 -3.65 7.58
N VAL A 230 0.37 -3.04 6.45
CA VAL A 230 0.35 -3.72 5.14
C VAL A 230 1.38 -4.84 5.10
N VAL A 231 2.60 -4.59 5.58
CA VAL A 231 3.65 -5.61 5.69
C VAL A 231 3.18 -6.75 6.59
N SER A 232 2.64 -6.44 7.77
CA SER A 232 2.10 -7.45 8.69
C SER A 232 1.02 -8.30 8.03
N LYS A 233 0.11 -7.69 7.27
CA LYS A 233 -0.93 -8.40 6.53
C LYS A 233 -0.39 -9.27 5.40
N LEU A 234 0.64 -8.81 4.68
CA LEU A 234 1.33 -9.61 3.65
C LEU A 234 1.97 -10.85 4.27
N LEU A 235 2.61 -10.71 5.44
CA LEU A 235 3.23 -11.81 6.17
C LEU A 235 2.20 -12.80 6.74
N GLN A 236 1.11 -12.29 7.34
CA GLN A 236 0.00 -13.13 7.84
C GLN A 236 -0.63 -13.98 6.74
N ASN A 237 -0.69 -13.45 5.52
CA ASN A 237 -1.28 -14.13 4.37
C ASN A 237 -0.23 -14.90 3.53
N ASN A 238 1.01 -15.05 4.03
CA ASN A 238 2.12 -15.75 3.36
C ASN A 238 2.36 -15.28 1.91
N VAL A 239 2.25 -13.97 1.66
CA VAL A 239 2.41 -13.41 0.30
C VAL A 239 3.89 -13.39 -0.09
N ARG A 240 4.32 -14.40 -0.86
CA ARG A 240 5.72 -14.55 -1.35
C ARG A 240 6.30 -13.29 -2.00
N HIS A 241 5.46 -12.52 -2.71
CA HIS A 241 5.88 -11.29 -3.38
C HIS A 241 6.41 -10.21 -2.41
N VAL A 242 6.16 -10.31 -1.11
CA VAL A 242 6.71 -9.39 -0.11
C VAL A 242 8.25 -9.39 -0.09
N MET A 243 8.89 -10.52 -0.41
CA MET A 243 10.36 -10.58 -0.50
C MET A 243 10.89 -9.72 -1.64
N THR A 244 10.27 -9.82 -2.81
CA THR A 244 10.68 -9.05 -3.99
C THR A 244 10.35 -7.58 -3.80
N TYR A 245 9.19 -7.27 -3.21
CA TYR A 245 8.82 -5.91 -2.86
C TYR A 245 9.85 -5.28 -1.91
N ALA A 246 10.22 -5.97 -0.83
CA ALA A 246 11.24 -5.50 0.11
C ALA A 246 12.61 -5.32 -0.57
N TYR A 247 13.02 -6.28 -1.40
CA TYR A 247 14.27 -6.20 -2.15
C TYR A 247 14.29 -5.02 -3.12
N LYS A 248 13.19 -4.75 -3.84
CA LYS A 248 13.10 -3.60 -4.73
C LYS A 248 13.22 -2.29 -3.95
N LEU A 249 12.49 -2.13 -2.84
CA LEU A 249 12.62 -0.96 -1.97
C LEU A 249 14.05 -0.79 -1.42
N TRP A 250 14.71 -1.89 -1.08
CA TRP A 250 16.07 -1.86 -0.56
C TRP A 250 17.11 -1.35 -1.56
N ASN A 251 16.91 -1.66 -2.84
CA ASN A 251 17.81 -1.28 -3.93
C ASN A 251 17.36 -0.03 -4.68
N THR A 252 16.34 0.68 -4.18
CA THR A 252 15.92 2.01 -4.64
C THR A 252 16.18 3.06 -3.56
N CYS A 253 15.72 4.30 -3.78
CA CYS A 253 15.84 5.39 -2.81
C CYS A 253 14.98 5.19 -1.54
N ASP A 254 14.27 4.06 -1.40
CA ASP A 254 13.33 3.77 -0.31
C ASP A 254 13.85 2.76 0.72
N LYS A 255 15.18 2.60 0.82
CA LYS A 255 15.81 1.67 1.78
C LYS A 255 15.36 1.90 3.22
N HIS A 256 15.10 3.15 3.62
CA HIS A 256 14.59 3.50 4.96
C HIS A 256 13.22 2.88 5.25
N VAL A 257 12.36 2.71 4.24
CA VAL A 257 11.04 2.06 4.41
C VAL A 257 11.21 0.63 4.93
N VAL A 258 12.17 -0.12 4.38
CA VAL A 258 12.48 -1.48 4.85
C VAL A 258 13.02 -1.43 6.27
N ARG A 259 13.82 -0.42 6.61
CA ARG A 259 14.39 -0.27 7.96
C ARG A 259 13.35 0.02 9.03
N GLU A 260 12.34 0.82 8.70
CA GLU A 260 11.36 1.33 9.66
C GLU A 260 10.10 0.45 9.75
N HIS A 261 9.67 -0.15 8.64
CA HIS A 261 8.35 -0.79 8.56
C HIS A 261 8.38 -2.31 8.39
N PHE A 262 9.53 -2.89 8.02
CA PHE A 262 9.66 -4.33 7.90
C PHE A 262 10.30 -4.93 9.15
N PRO A 263 10.01 -6.20 9.46
CA PRO A 263 10.71 -6.93 10.52
C PRO A 263 12.23 -6.88 10.32
N PRO A 264 13.04 -6.71 11.38
CA PRO A 264 14.50 -6.50 11.28
C PRO A 264 15.24 -7.53 10.42
N VAL A 265 14.74 -8.77 10.40
CA VAL A 265 15.30 -9.86 9.59
C VAL A 265 15.39 -9.54 8.10
N PHE A 266 14.48 -8.73 7.54
CA PHE A 266 14.54 -8.28 6.15
C PHE A 266 15.76 -7.40 5.90
N GLN A 267 16.15 -6.57 6.88
CA GLN A 267 17.34 -5.73 6.77
C GLN A 267 18.60 -6.61 6.78
N HIS A 268 18.69 -7.54 7.74
CA HIS A 268 19.81 -8.47 7.84
C HIS A 268 20.00 -9.33 6.58
N LEU A 269 18.89 -9.71 5.94
CA LEU A 269 18.89 -10.43 4.67
C LEU A 269 19.54 -9.64 3.52
N PHE A 270 19.35 -8.33 3.48
CA PHE A 270 19.77 -7.50 2.36
C PHE A 270 21.02 -6.64 2.63
N ASP A 271 21.43 -6.47 3.89
CA ASP A 271 22.71 -5.79 4.24
C ASP A 271 23.94 -6.66 3.90
N GLY A 272 23.74 -7.92 3.53
CA GLY A 272 24.84 -8.84 3.15
C GLY A 272 25.71 -9.26 4.34
N GLY A 273 25.21 -9.07 5.56
CA GLY A 273 25.86 -9.49 6.79
C GLY A 273 25.85 -11.00 6.99
N CYS A 274 26.53 -11.43 8.05
CA CYS A 274 26.62 -12.82 8.46
C CYS A 274 25.36 -13.23 9.25
N ILE A 275 24.63 -14.25 8.78
CA ILE A 275 23.41 -14.71 9.41
C ILE A 275 23.44 -16.20 9.77
N ALA A 276 22.82 -16.58 10.87
CA ALA A 276 22.54 -17.98 11.19
C ALA A 276 21.16 -18.38 10.63
N ILE A 277 21.08 -19.56 10.02
CA ILE A 277 19.84 -20.17 9.51
C ILE A 277 19.45 -21.30 10.45
N ILE A 278 18.47 -21.07 11.32
CA ILE A 278 18.13 -21.94 12.45
C ILE A 278 16.79 -22.62 12.21
N ASN A 279 16.73 -23.93 12.34
CA ASN A 279 15.48 -24.68 12.23
C ASN A 279 14.54 -24.31 13.40
N ASN A 280 13.32 -23.90 13.09
CA ASN A 280 12.36 -23.40 14.08
C ASN A 280 11.89 -24.47 15.07
N GLN A 281 11.84 -25.75 14.67
CA GLN A 281 11.42 -26.83 15.57
C GLN A 281 12.54 -27.35 16.46
N ASN A 282 13.73 -27.54 15.88
CA ASN A 282 14.81 -28.28 16.55
C ASN A 282 15.87 -27.39 17.20
N ASP A 283 15.80 -26.07 16.97
CA ASP A 283 16.80 -25.07 17.38
C ASP A 283 18.23 -25.47 16.95
N GLN A 284 18.33 -25.91 15.70
CA GLN A 284 19.57 -26.37 15.08
C GLN A 284 19.95 -25.44 13.95
N ALA A 285 21.16 -24.87 14.02
CA ALA A 285 21.71 -24.04 12.96
C ALA A 285 22.19 -24.90 11.79
N THR A 286 21.97 -24.42 10.58
CA THR A 286 22.45 -25.08 9.37
C THR A 286 23.96 -24.89 9.25
N VAL A 287 24.70 -25.99 9.12
CA VAL A 287 26.16 -25.99 8.89
C VAL A 287 26.53 -26.96 7.78
N ILE A 288 27.70 -26.78 7.18
CA ILE A 288 28.26 -27.74 6.22
C ILE A 288 29.34 -28.56 6.91
N GLU A 289 29.22 -29.88 6.83
CA GLU A 289 30.27 -30.78 7.32
C GLU A 289 31.48 -30.76 6.37
N GLN A 290 32.68 -30.46 6.90
CA GLN A 290 33.89 -30.30 6.10
C GLN A 290 34.27 -31.54 5.29
N LYS A 291 34.06 -32.75 5.84
CA LYS A 291 34.46 -34.02 5.21
C LYS A 291 33.50 -34.46 4.11
N THR A 292 32.20 -34.36 4.36
CA THR A 292 31.17 -34.93 3.47
C THR A 292 30.54 -33.87 2.56
N THR A 293 30.78 -32.60 2.84
CA THR A 293 30.13 -31.42 2.22
C THR A 293 28.60 -31.42 2.35
N LYS A 294 28.05 -32.30 3.18
CA LYS A 294 26.61 -32.36 3.45
C LYS A 294 26.22 -31.26 4.42
N ALA A 295 25.05 -30.69 4.16
CA ALA A 295 24.47 -29.70 5.05
C ALA A 295 23.70 -30.44 6.18
N ARG A 296 23.88 -29.99 7.43
CA ARG A 296 23.28 -30.60 8.63
C ARG A 296 22.86 -29.57 9.66
N GLY A 297 22.01 -29.99 10.60
CA GLY A 297 21.70 -29.23 11.80
C GLY A 297 22.76 -29.42 12.89
N ASP A 298 23.21 -28.33 13.49
CA ASP A 298 24.12 -28.34 14.64
C ASP A 298 23.61 -27.39 15.72
N ARG A 299 23.55 -27.86 16.98
CA ARG A 299 23.10 -27.07 18.13
C ARG A 299 24.21 -26.19 18.72
N ARG A 300 25.48 -26.52 18.45
CA ARG A 300 26.65 -25.87 19.06
C ARG A 300 27.25 -24.82 18.14
N ASN A 301 27.29 -25.12 16.85
CA ASN A 301 27.92 -24.27 15.85
C ASN A 301 26.88 -23.45 15.11
N LYS A 302 26.84 -22.15 15.37
CA LYS A 302 26.04 -21.18 14.62
C LYS A 302 26.91 -20.47 13.59
N LEU A 303 27.70 -21.24 12.83
CA LEU A 303 28.54 -20.69 11.76
C LEU A 303 27.64 -20.01 10.74
N GLY A 304 27.96 -18.75 10.43
CA GLY A 304 27.06 -17.93 9.65
C GLY A 304 27.20 -18.11 8.14
N TRP A 305 26.13 -17.69 7.49
CA TRP A 305 25.91 -17.69 6.07
C TRP A 305 25.88 -16.25 5.60
N LYS A 306 26.45 -16.01 4.41
CA LYS A 306 26.23 -14.78 3.67
C LYS A 306 25.12 -15.04 2.66
N ILE A 307 24.07 -14.23 2.69
CA ILE A 307 22.96 -14.32 1.75
C ILE A 307 23.16 -13.29 0.64
N SER A 308 23.15 -13.75 -0.60
CA SER A 308 23.29 -12.92 -1.78
C SER A 308 21.98 -12.95 -2.58
N PRO A 309 21.18 -11.86 -2.57
CA PRO A 309 19.96 -11.77 -3.37
C PRO A 309 20.27 -11.54 -4.86
N ILE A 310 19.47 -12.15 -5.74
CA ILE A 310 19.53 -12.05 -7.20
C ILE A 310 18.12 -11.75 -7.71
N LEU A 311 17.97 -10.72 -8.53
CA LEU A 311 16.71 -10.44 -9.20
C LEU A 311 16.64 -11.20 -10.54
N ASP A 312 15.63 -12.05 -10.70
CA ASP A 312 15.42 -12.88 -11.89
C ASP A 312 13.92 -12.90 -12.21
N ASP A 313 13.51 -12.50 -13.42
CA ASP A 313 12.11 -12.43 -13.87
C ASP A 313 11.12 -11.85 -12.83
N ASN A 314 11.43 -10.66 -12.29
CA ASN A 314 10.62 -9.99 -11.25
C ASN A 314 10.43 -10.81 -9.97
N LYS A 315 11.36 -11.73 -9.67
CA LYS A 315 11.42 -12.48 -8.42
C LYS A 315 12.80 -12.33 -7.81
N VAL A 316 12.86 -12.12 -6.50
CA VAL A 316 14.12 -12.21 -5.77
C VAL A 316 14.41 -13.67 -5.42
N LEU A 317 15.57 -14.14 -5.85
CA LEU A 317 16.18 -15.42 -5.52
C LEU A 317 17.37 -15.16 -4.59
N PHE A 318 17.83 -16.18 -3.89
CA PHE A 318 18.91 -16.06 -2.92
C PHE A 318 19.95 -17.15 -3.13
N ARG A 319 21.22 -16.81 -3.01
CA ARG A 319 22.32 -17.77 -2.88
C ARG A 319 22.82 -17.76 -1.44
N LEU A 320 23.08 -18.95 -0.90
CA LEU A 320 23.48 -19.15 0.49
C LEU A 320 24.94 -19.57 0.54
N TYR A 321 25.82 -18.65 0.87
CA TYR A 321 27.26 -18.89 0.96
C TYR A 321 27.69 -19.16 2.40
N ASN A 322 28.28 -20.32 2.65
CA ASN A 322 28.81 -20.65 3.96
C ASN A 322 30.23 -20.11 4.13
N ILE A 323 30.43 -19.24 5.11
CA ILE A 323 31.69 -18.53 5.31
C ILE A 323 32.80 -19.49 5.74
N ALA A 324 32.49 -20.47 6.59
CA ALA A 324 33.48 -21.39 7.15
C ALA A 324 34.03 -22.41 6.17
N THR A 325 33.24 -22.81 5.18
CA THR A 325 33.62 -23.83 4.19
C THR A 325 33.88 -23.26 2.80
N GLU A 326 33.63 -21.97 2.60
CA GLU A 326 33.74 -21.25 1.34
C GLU A 326 32.96 -21.92 0.20
N LYS A 327 31.71 -22.32 0.50
CA LYS A 327 30.85 -23.07 -0.43
C LYS A 327 29.42 -22.57 -0.42
N TYR A 328 28.75 -22.71 -1.55
CA TYR A 328 27.31 -22.47 -1.68
C TYR A 328 26.50 -23.70 -1.33
N LEU A 329 25.33 -23.51 -0.72
CA LEU A 329 24.36 -24.58 -0.51
C LEU A 329 23.71 -24.98 -1.86
N GLN A 330 23.64 -26.28 -2.11
CA GLN A 330 23.03 -26.90 -3.29
C GLN A 330 22.37 -28.22 -2.91
N HIS A 331 21.05 -28.39 -3.09
CA HIS A 331 20.33 -29.67 -2.88
C HIS A 331 20.86 -30.50 -1.68
N ALA A 332 20.85 -29.92 -0.47
CA ALA A 332 21.37 -30.46 0.80
C ALA A 332 22.88 -30.79 0.89
N SER A 333 23.68 -30.34 -0.08
CA SER A 333 25.14 -30.44 -0.16
C SER A 333 25.77 -29.08 -0.45
N ALA A 334 27.10 -29.02 -0.61
CA ALA A 334 27.79 -27.76 -0.88
C ALA A 334 28.92 -27.87 -1.90
N ALA A 335 28.99 -26.87 -2.79
CA ALA A 335 29.99 -26.77 -3.87
C ALA A 335 30.68 -25.38 -3.89
N LYS A 336 31.90 -25.32 -4.42
CA LYS A 336 32.73 -24.09 -4.45
C LYS A 336 32.26 -23.09 -5.51
N ASP A 337 31.95 -23.59 -6.71
CA ASP A 337 31.54 -22.79 -7.85
C ASP A 337 30.24 -23.33 -8.44
N SER A 338 29.31 -22.44 -8.72
CA SER A 338 28.08 -22.77 -9.42
C SER A 338 27.44 -21.50 -9.96
N GLU A 339 27.06 -21.54 -11.23
CA GLU A 339 26.07 -20.63 -11.80
C GLU A 339 24.76 -21.39 -12.09
N GLU A 340 24.63 -22.61 -11.55
CA GLU A 340 23.50 -23.48 -11.80
C GLU A 340 22.26 -23.03 -11.03
N LEU A 341 21.07 -23.18 -11.63
CA LEU A 341 19.78 -22.92 -10.97
C LEU A 341 19.61 -23.63 -9.61
N ARG A 342 20.36 -24.72 -9.42
CA ARG A 342 20.41 -25.59 -8.24
C ARG A 342 20.95 -24.91 -6.96
N ASP A 343 21.59 -23.75 -7.08
CA ASP A 343 22.11 -22.99 -5.93
C ASP A 343 21.23 -21.78 -5.56
N LYS A 344 20.11 -21.61 -6.25
CA LYS A 344 19.18 -20.50 -6.05
C LYS A 344 18.00 -20.95 -5.20
N PHE A 345 17.62 -20.09 -4.26
CA PHE A 345 16.56 -20.34 -3.29
C PHE A 345 15.48 -19.27 -3.34
N CYS A 346 14.22 -19.68 -3.16
CA CYS A 346 13.08 -18.80 -2.93
C CYS A 346 12.74 -18.78 -1.45
N PHE A 347 12.51 -17.58 -0.89
CA PHE A 347 12.14 -17.43 0.51
C PHE A 347 10.65 -17.05 0.59
N GLU A 348 9.88 -17.79 1.38
CA GLU A 348 8.49 -17.46 1.71
C GLU A 348 8.41 -17.10 3.18
N PRO A 349 8.22 -15.82 3.51
CA PRO A 349 8.11 -15.38 4.89
C PRO A 349 6.71 -15.69 5.44
N LEU A 350 6.67 -16.05 6.71
CA LEU A 350 5.46 -16.32 7.47
C LEU A 350 5.62 -15.81 8.91
N LEU A 351 4.50 -15.60 9.60
CA LEU A 351 4.51 -15.35 11.04
C LEU A 351 4.28 -16.66 11.80
N THR A 352 5.13 -16.93 12.78
CA THR A 352 4.94 -18.01 13.74
C THR A 352 3.80 -17.66 14.72
N ILE A 353 3.37 -18.66 15.51
CA ILE A 353 2.38 -18.46 16.59
C ILE A 353 2.88 -17.45 17.63
N SER A 354 4.21 -17.36 17.84
CA SER A 354 4.83 -16.39 18.73
C SER A 354 4.95 -14.97 18.13
N GLY A 355 4.51 -14.78 16.88
CA GLY A 355 4.63 -13.50 16.16
C GLY A 355 6.02 -13.23 15.59
N GLN A 356 6.93 -14.19 15.66
CA GLN A 356 8.25 -14.10 15.04
C GLN A 356 8.14 -14.37 13.53
N VAL A 357 8.96 -13.68 12.73
CA VAL A 357 9.07 -14.01 11.30
C VAL A 357 9.94 -15.25 11.11
N ALA A 358 9.38 -16.24 10.43
CA ALA A 358 10.09 -17.41 9.94
C ALA A 358 10.01 -17.46 8.41
N PHE A 359 10.83 -18.32 7.82
CA PHE A 359 10.89 -18.50 6.37
C PHE A 359 10.76 -19.98 6.02
N LYS A 360 9.96 -20.28 5.00
CA LYS A 360 10.15 -21.51 4.22
C LYS A 360 11.15 -21.19 3.12
N ILE A 361 12.21 -21.99 3.03
CA ILE A 361 13.27 -21.83 2.05
C ILE A 361 13.09 -22.93 1.02
N PHE A 362 12.87 -22.58 -0.25
CA PHE A 362 12.63 -23.53 -1.33
C PHE A 362 13.79 -23.54 -2.32
N TYR A 363 14.09 -24.69 -2.88
CA TYR A 363 14.91 -24.77 -4.09
C TYR A 363 14.14 -24.19 -5.27
N PHE A 364 14.81 -23.37 -6.09
CA PHE A 364 14.17 -22.70 -7.22
C PHE A 364 13.67 -23.67 -8.30
N ASP A 365 14.40 -24.76 -8.54
CA ASP A 365 14.13 -25.73 -9.60
C ASP A 365 13.08 -26.78 -9.24
N ASP A 366 12.92 -27.10 -7.95
CA ASP A 366 12.14 -28.26 -7.51
C ASP A 366 10.91 -27.93 -6.64
N ASP A 367 10.66 -26.65 -6.32
CA ASP A 367 9.56 -26.19 -5.42
C ASP A 367 9.51 -26.92 -4.05
N LYS A 368 10.59 -27.65 -3.71
CA LYS A 368 10.73 -28.43 -2.48
C LYS A 368 11.31 -27.57 -1.36
N PRO A 369 10.69 -27.55 -0.17
CA PRO A 369 11.24 -26.82 0.96
C PRO A 369 12.46 -27.53 1.52
N LEU A 370 13.43 -26.76 1.99
CA LEU A 370 14.53 -27.21 2.82
C LEU A 370 13.97 -27.71 4.16
N GLN A 371 14.26 -28.97 4.51
CA GLN A 371 13.78 -29.60 5.73
C GLN A 371 14.90 -30.27 6.51
N LEU A 372 14.74 -30.28 7.84
CA LEU A 372 15.58 -31.05 8.75
C LEU A 372 14.78 -32.27 9.27
N PRO A 373 15.15 -33.51 8.90
CA PRO A 373 14.41 -34.71 9.33
C PRO A 373 14.52 -34.97 10.84
N VAL A 374 13.55 -35.72 11.38
CA VAL A 374 13.44 -36.07 12.82
C VAL A 374 14.59 -36.97 13.30
N ASP A 375 15.09 -37.85 12.42
CA ASP A 375 16.04 -38.91 12.78
C ASP A 375 17.37 -38.82 11.99
N ALA A 376 17.64 -37.69 11.33
CA ALA A 376 18.84 -37.54 10.51
C ALA A 376 19.67 -36.32 10.91
N ASP A 377 20.96 -36.56 11.16
CA ASP A 377 22.00 -35.53 11.28
C ASP A 377 22.32 -34.85 9.93
N CYS A 378 21.42 -34.85 8.95
CA CYS A 378 21.62 -34.33 7.59
C CYS A 378 20.32 -33.73 7.05
N LEU A 379 20.41 -32.59 6.37
CA LEU A 379 19.30 -31.99 5.61
C LEU A 379 18.85 -32.94 4.49
N GLN A 380 17.54 -32.95 4.19
CA GLN A 380 16.99 -33.75 3.10
C GLN A 380 15.99 -32.95 2.25
N LEU A 381 15.88 -33.37 0.99
CA LEU A 381 14.76 -33.07 0.11
C LEU A 381 13.70 -34.16 0.32
N GLN A 382 12.45 -33.80 0.59
CA GLN A 382 11.33 -34.75 0.56
C GLN A 382 10.24 -34.30 -0.40
N ASP A 383 9.63 -35.25 -1.10
CA ASP A 383 8.41 -35.05 -1.89
C ASP A 383 7.25 -34.78 -0.94
N VAL A 384 6.88 -33.52 -0.75
CA VAL A 384 5.61 -33.18 -0.13
C VAL A 384 4.54 -33.30 -1.21
N ALA A 385 3.83 -34.43 -1.25
CA ALA A 385 2.63 -34.57 -2.05
C ALA A 385 1.62 -33.50 -1.62
N VAL A 386 1.41 -32.49 -2.46
CA VAL A 386 0.31 -31.54 -2.32
C VAL A 386 -0.97 -32.25 -2.75
N ALA A 387 -1.48 -33.14 -1.89
CA ALA A 387 -2.86 -33.59 -1.99
C ALA A 387 -3.75 -32.44 -1.52
N GLY A 388 -4.70 -32.03 -2.36
CA GLY A 388 -5.56 -30.86 -2.17
C GLY A 388 -6.37 -30.89 -0.90
N GLN A 389 -5.83 -30.30 0.17
CA GLN A 389 -6.58 -29.83 1.32
C GLN A 389 -6.39 -28.32 1.46
N ASP A 390 -7.49 -27.66 1.78
CA ASP A 390 -7.69 -26.22 1.80
C ASP A 390 -6.51 -25.44 2.41
N ARG A 391 -6.07 -24.39 1.70
CA ARG A 391 -4.94 -23.50 2.02
C ARG A 391 -5.22 -22.58 3.23
N VAL A 392 -5.75 -23.11 4.31
CA VAL A 392 -5.90 -22.44 5.59
C VAL A 392 -5.15 -23.24 6.64
N GLY A 393 -3.89 -22.88 6.89
CA GLY A 393 -3.09 -23.37 8.02
C GLY A 393 -1.88 -24.23 7.64
N SER A 394 -0.73 -23.62 7.32
CA SER A 394 0.55 -24.36 7.21
C SER A 394 1.72 -23.69 7.93
N ALA A 395 1.44 -22.99 9.03
CA ALA A 395 2.44 -22.67 10.06
C ALA A 395 2.75 -23.88 10.98
N GLN A 396 2.14 -25.05 10.74
CA GLN A 396 2.19 -26.19 11.66
C GLN A 396 3.39 -27.13 11.48
N ASP A 397 4.09 -27.13 10.34
CA ASP A 397 5.27 -27.98 10.18
C ASP A 397 6.56 -27.21 10.46
N GLY A 398 6.94 -27.14 11.74
CA GLY A 398 8.17 -26.51 12.21
C GLY A 398 9.45 -27.07 11.59
N ARG A 399 9.40 -28.26 10.96
CA ARG A 399 10.55 -28.90 10.28
C ARG A 399 10.98 -28.16 9.02
N SER A 400 10.04 -27.47 8.38
CA SER A 400 10.24 -26.77 7.11
C SER A 400 10.39 -25.25 7.27
N THR A 401 10.41 -24.76 8.51
CA THR A 401 10.49 -23.33 8.80
C THR A 401 11.80 -22.96 9.48
N TRP A 402 12.34 -21.82 9.09
CA TRP A 402 13.68 -21.37 9.42
C TRP A 402 13.64 -19.96 10.00
N ILE A 403 14.29 -19.76 11.14
CA ILE A 403 14.54 -18.46 11.75
C ILE A 403 15.90 -17.97 11.26
N LEU A 404 15.95 -16.70 10.85
CA LEU A 404 17.18 -16.04 10.44
C LEU A 404 17.55 -14.97 11.46
N THR A 405 18.79 -14.99 11.93
CA THR A 405 19.31 -14.05 12.95
C THR A 405 20.75 -13.67 12.65
N THR A 406 21.23 -12.52 13.14
CA THR A 406 22.64 -12.13 13.04
C THR A 406 23.53 -13.14 13.78
N ALA A 407 24.71 -13.44 13.22
CA ALA A 407 25.64 -14.40 13.78
C ALA A 407 26.41 -13.87 15.01
N ASP A 408 26.40 -12.55 15.25
CA ASP A 408 27.21 -11.87 16.28
C ASP A 408 26.72 -12.05 17.74
N GLN A 409 25.72 -12.91 17.99
CA GLN A 409 25.35 -13.36 19.35
C GLN A 409 25.97 -14.72 19.72
N VAL A 410 27.09 -15.07 19.08
CA VAL A 410 27.78 -16.35 19.26
C VAL A 410 29.23 -16.02 19.60
N GLU A 411 29.54 -16.11 20.89
CA GLU A 411 30.85 -15.79 21.48
C GLU A 411 32.02 -16.19 20.57
N GLU A 412 32.76 -15.20 20.08
CA GLU A 412 34.11 -15.39 19.59
C GLU A 412 34.97 -15.91 20.74
N LYS A 413 35.21 -17.22 20.79
CA LYS A 413 36.43 -17.72 21.42
C LYS A 413 37.59 -17.37 20.51
N SER A 414 38.16 -16.20 20.77
CA SER A 414 39.44 -15.76 20.24
C SER A 414 40.49 -16.86 20.42
N VAL A 415 41.04 -17.30 19.29
CA VAL A 415 42.35 -17.95 19.27
C VAL A 415 43.36 -16.85 19.49
N GLU A 416 44.00 -16.84 20.67
CA GLU A 416 45.20 -16.06 20.94
C GLU A 416 46.22 -16.26 19.81
N LYS A 417 46.55 -15.19 19.12
CA LYS A 417 47.89 -15.01 18.55
C LYS A 417 48.39 -13.62 18.90
N ASP A 418 49.47 -13.65 19.66
CA ASP A 418 50.23 -12.52 20.14
C ASP A 418 50.77 -11.59 19.02
N ASN A 419 50.88 -10.32 19.43
CA ASN A 419 51.80 -9.26 18.98
C ASN A 419 51.40 -8.37 17.79
N PRO A 420 51.87 -7.11 17.77
CA PRO A 420 51.60 -6.06 18.75
C PRO A 420 51.10 -4.77 18.08
N ILE A 421 50.65 -3.85 18.93
CA ILE A 421 50.13 -2.51 18.69
C ILE A 421 50.98 -1.70 17.69
N LEU A 422 50.33 -1.15 16.65
CA LEU A 422 50.69 0.12 16.01
C LEU A 422 49.39 0.92 15.80
N SER A 423 49.37 2.11 16.38
CA SER A 423 48.28 3.08 16.33
C SER A 423 48.50 4.02 15.15
N ASP A 424 47.64 3.97 14.13
CA ASP A 424 47.68 4.93 13.02
C ASP A 424 46.38 5.72 12.98
N GLU A 425 46.37 6.79 13.77
CA GLU A 425 45.47 7.95 13.67
C GLU A 425 45.92 8.94 12.57
N GLU A 426 46.76 8.50 11.62
CA GLU A 426 47.36 9.37 10.59
C GLU A 426 47.26 8.76 9.18
N GLU A 427 46.06 8.61 8.61
CA GLU A 427 45.94 8.39 7.16
C GLU A 427 44.65 8.91 6.51
N PHE A 428 44.14 10.07 6.95
CA PHE A 428 43.00 10.74 6.28
C PHE A 428 43.12 12.26 6.12
N ALA A 429 44.36 12.78 6.05
CA ALA A 429 44.62 14.18 5.74
C ALA A 429 45.70 14.30 4.64
N ASN A 430 45.41 13.85 3.41
CA ASN A 430 46.16 14.26 2.21
C ASN A 430 45.48 13.78 0.91
N LEU A 431 44.28 14.27 0.62
CA LEU A 431 43.65 14.01 -0.68
C LEU A 431 42.69 15.13 -1.13
N TYR A 432 43.06 16.40 -0.92
CA TYR A 432 42.54 17.53 -1.69
C TYR A 432 43.56 18.68 -1.67
N ASN A 433 44.49 18.67 -2.63
CA ASN A 433 45.25 19.83 -3.07
C ASN A 433 45.82 19.57 -4.47
N TYR A 434 45.61 20.57 -5.36
CA TYR A 434 46.05 20.72 -6.76
C TYR A 434 45.28 19.87 -7.81
N ASP A 435 44.71 20.42 -8.88
CA ASP A 435 44.78 21.74 -9.54
C ASP A 435 43.39 22.21 -10.01
#